data_AF-A0A2A5JU80-F1
#
_entry.id   AF-A0A2A5JU80-F1
#
_cell.length_a   1.000
_cell.length_b   1.000
_cell.length_c   1.000
_cell.angle_alpha   90.00
_cell.angle_beta   90.00
_cell.angle_gamma   90.00
#
_symmetry.space_group_name_H-M   'P 1'
#
loop_
_entity.id
_entity.type
_entity.pdbx_description
1 polymer ?
#
loop_
_entity_poly.entity_id
_entity_poly.type
_entity_poly.pdbx_seq_one_letter_code
_entity_poly.pdbx_strand_id
1 'polypeptide(L)'
;MASNKIGPPEGVSAEDWEAMLQQRFENELKATPSLPPWEKFPEYEPNNIFWRMGTGEEYLTDYFGVYLKYASKDDIQAYKLIYPAPKVWESWYNEN
;
A
#
# COMPACT_ATOMS: atom_id res chain seq x y z
N MET A 1 5.98 -4.19 18.95
CA MET A 1 4.96 -3.72 17.99
C MET A 1 4.97 -4.74 16.87
N ALA A 2 3.85 -5.44 16.66
CA ALA A 2 3.82 -6.60 15.78
C ALA A 2 4.07 -6.16 14.34
N SER A 3 5.16 -6.62 13.74
CA SER A 3 5.35 -6.57 12.30
C SER A 3 4.29 -7.46 11.67
N ASN A 4 3.15 -6.89 11.26
CA ASN A 4 2.19 -7.57 10.40
C ASN A 4 2.80 -7.65 9.00
N LYS A 5 3.73 -8.59 8.81
CA LYS A 5 4.10 -9.04 7.47
C LYS A 5 2.90 -9.79 6.92
N ILE A 6 2.02 -9.07 6.22
CA ILE A 6 0.97 -9.67 5.41
C ILE A 6 1.71 -10.52 4.38
N GLY A 7 1.43 -11.81 4.38
CA GLY A 7 2.06 -12.83 3.56
C GLY A 7 1.13 -13.26 2.42
N PRO A 8 1.60 -14.12 1.51
CA PRO A 8 0.79 -14.58 0.39
C PRO A 8 -0.47 -15.30 0.90
N PRO A 9 -1.59 -15.19 0.16
CA PRO A 9 -2.80 -15.94 0.50
C PRO A 9 -2.53 -17.44 0.54
N GLU A 10 -3.31 -18.16 1.35
CA GLU A 10 -3.13 -19.60 1.56
C GLU A 10 -3.16 -20.36 0.23
N GLY A 11 -2.13 -21.17 -0.01
CA GLY A 11 -1.97 -21.94 -1.25
C GLY A 11 -1.28 -21.21 -2.40
N VAL A 12 -0.87 -19.95 -2.22
CA VAL A 12 -0.04 -19.19 -3.19
C VAL A 12 1.41 -19.15 -2.70
N SER A 13 2.36 -19.44 -3.58
CA SER A 13 3.77 -19.32 -3.23
C SER A 13 4.16 -17.85 -3.07
N ALA A 14 5.16 -17.56 -2.24
CA ALA A 14 5.66 -16.20 -2.11
C ALA A 14 6.16 -15.62 -3.44
N GLU A 15 6.75 -16.46 -4.30
CA GLU A 15 7.26 -16.05 -5.61
C GLU A 15 6.13 -15.68 -6.56
N ASP A 16 5.08 -16.51 -6.63
CA ASP A 16 3.91 -16.23 -7.46
C ASP A 16 3.18 -14.97 -6.99
N TRP A 17 3.06 -14.79 -5.68
CA TRP A 17 2.42 -13.61 -5.12
C TRP A 17 3.22 -12.33 -5.41
N GLU A 18 4.54 -12.36 -5.19
CA GLU A 18 5.41 -11.24 -5.54
C GLU A 18 5.37 -10.90 -7.04
N ALA A 19 5.33 -11.92 -7.91
CA ALA A 19 5.18 -11.72 -9.34
C ALA A 19 3.83 -11.09 -9.70
N MET A 20 2.74 -11.49 -9.04
CA MET A 20 1.43 -10.85 -9.20
C MET A 20 1.43 -9.38 -8.76
N LEU A 21 2.02 -9.06 -7.61
CA LEU A 21 2.13 -7.68 -7.11
C LEU A 21 2.95 -6.81 -8.07
N GLN A 22 4.08 -7.32 -8.56
CA GLN A 22 4.91 -6.62 -9.52
C GLN A 22 4.19 -6.44 -10.87
N GLN A 23 3.46 -7.45 -11.34
CA GLN A 23 2.66 -7.33 -12.56
C GLN A 23 1.57 -6.27 -12.42
N ARG A 24 0.90 -6.20 -11.27
CA ARG A 24 -0.09 -5.15 -10.97
C ARG A 24 0.55 -3.77 -10.99
N PHE A 25 1.73 -3.62 -10.40
CA PHE A 25 2.47 -2.36 -10.46
C PHE A 25 2.69 -1.91 -11.91
N GLU A 26 3.29 -2.79 -12.73
CA GLU A 26 3.64 -2.46 -14.12
C GLU A 26 2.42 -2.17 -15.00
N ASN A 27 1.32 -2.91 -14.82
CA ASN A 27 0.13 -2.77 -15.64
C ASN A 27 -0.77 -1.59 -15.25
N GLU A 28 -0.87 -1.29 -13.95
CA GLU A 28 -1.88 -0.36 -13.43
C GLU A 28 -1.24 0.82 -12.69
N LEU A 29 -0.49 0.53 -11.63
CA LEU A 29 -0.10 1.54 -10.64
C LEU A 29 1.04 2.47 -11.12
N LYS A 30 1.86 2.00 -12.07
CA LYS A 30 2.93 2.78 -12.67
C LYS A 30 2.41 3.96 -13.49
N ALA A 31 1.30 3.76 -14.19
CA ALA A 31 0.66 4.82 -14.98
C ALA A 31 -0.29 5.67 -14.13
N THR A 32 -1.04 5.04 -13.23
CA THR A 32 -2.00 5.73 -12.35
C THR A 32 -1.83 5.23 -10.92
N PRO A 33 -1.13 5.99 -10.05
CA PRO A 33 -0.93 5.59 -8.66
C PRO A 33 -2.27 5.54 -7.92
N SER A 34 -2.45 4.54 -7.06
CA SER A 34 -3.59 4.48 -6.16
C SER A 34 -3.59 5.68 -5.20
N LEU A 35 -4.76 6.16 -4.81
CA LEU A 35 -4.89 7.18 -3.76
C LEU A 35 -4.31 6.68 -2.42
N PRO A 36 -3.80 7.54 -1.55
CA PRO A 36 -3.40 7.08 -0.24
C PRO A 36 -4.63 6.67 0.60
N PRO A 37 -4.44 5.87 1.66
CA PRO A 37 -5.53 5.39 2.51
C PRO A 37 -6.46 6.48 3.04
N TRP A 38 -5.91 7.63 3.44
CA TRP A 38 -6.67 8.76 4.00
C TRP A 38 -7.47 9.55 2.96
N GLU A 39 -7.12 9.46 1.67
CA GLU A 39 -7.93 10.07 0.60
C GLU A 39 -8.98 9.09 0.09
N LYS A 40 -8.63 7.80 -0.02
CA LYS A 40 -9.55 6.78 -0.53
C LYS A 40 -10.62 6.39 0.49
N PHE A 41 -10.23 6.28 1.76
CA PHE A 41 -11.08 5.87 2.86
C PHE A 41 -10.90 6.83 4.05
N PRO A 42 -11.33 8.09 3.92
CA PRO A 42 -11.11 9.13 4.93
C PRO A 42 -11.81 8.84 6.28
N GLU A 43 -12.78 7.94 6.30
CA GLU A 43 -13.53 7.54 7.50
C GLU A 43 -12.75 6.59 8.43
N TYR A 44 -11.70 5.92 7.94
CA TYR A 44 -10.94 4.93 8.70
C TYR A 44 -9.56 5.45 9.09
N GLU A 45 -9.35 5.67 10.39
CA GLU A 45 -8.03 5.95 10.95
C GLU A 45 -7.07 4.75 10.83
N PRO A 46 -5.74 4.96 10.86
CA PRO A 46 -4.77 3.89 10.57
C PRO A 46 -4.79 2.72 11.56
N ASN A 47 -5.30 2.92 12.78
CA ASN A 47 -5.42 1.85 13.79
C ASN A 47 -6.74 1.05 13.67
N ASN A 48 -7.63 1.42 12.74
CA ASN A 48 -8.92 0.77 12.59
C ASN A 48 -8.77 -0.68 12.10
N ILE A 49 -9.63 -1.57 12.60
CA ILE A 49 -9.67 -2.98 12.19
C ILE A 49 -9.91 -3.15 10.68
N PHE A 50 -10.57 -2.18 10.04
CA PHE A 50 -10.75 -2.13 8.58
C PHE A 50 -9.44 -2.39 7.81
N TRP A 51 -8.30 -1.90 8.31
CA TRP A 51 -6.99 -2.06 7.67
C TRP A 51 -6.33 -3.42 7.89
N ARG A 52 -6.93 -4.28 8.71
CA ARG A 52 -6.41 -5.60 9.10
C ARG A 52 -7.33 -6.75 8.66
N MET A 53 -8.34 -6.45 7.84
CA MET A 53 -9.22 -7.45 7.27
C MET A 53 -9.97 -6.93 6.03
N GLY A 54 -10.28 -7.84 5.10
CA GLY A 54 -11.12 -7.57 3.94
C GLY A 54 -10.59 -6.42 3.09
N THR A 55 -11.50 -5.56 2.62
CA THR A 55 -11.20 -4.55 1.61
C THR A 55 -10.10 -3.56 2.01
N GLY A 56 -10.02 -3.17 3.28
CA GLY A 56 -8.97 -2.26 3.72
C GLY A 56 -7.60 -2.90 3.71
N GLU A 57 -7.50 -4.15 4.17
CA GLU A 57 -6.26 -4.93 4.09
C GLU A 57 -5.83 -5.15 2.63
N GLU A 58 -6.75 -5.61 1.78
CA GLU A 58 -6.48 -5.79 0.34
C GLU A 58 -6.00 -4.49 -0.32
N TYR A 59 -6.60 -3.35 0.03
CA TYR A 59 -6.19 -2.06 -0.51
C TYR A 59 -4.75 -1.69 -0.12
N LEU A 60 -4.39 -1.92 1.14
CA LEU A 60 -3.05 -1.63 1.63
C LEU A 60 -2.01 -2.56 1.05
N THR A 61 -2.31 -3.85 0.94
CA THR A 61 -1.34 -4.85 0.49
C THR A 61 -1.18 -4.85 -1.02
N ASP A 62 -2.26 -4.74 -1.79
CA ASP A 62 -2.24 -4.93 -3.24
C ASP A 62 -2.13 -3.62 -4.03
N TYR A 63 -2.45 -2.47 -3.44
CA TYR A 63 -2.45 -1.20 -4.17
C TYR A 63 -1.49 -0.20 -3.56
N PHE A 64 -1.80 0.30 -2.36
CA PHE A 64 -1.00 1.36 -1.75
C PHE A 64 0.42 0.89 -1.41
N GLY A 65 0.54 -0.28 -0.79
CA GLY A 65 1.82 -0.90 -0.45
C GLY A 65 2.61 -1.31 -1.69
N VAL A 66 1.96 -1.86 -2.73
CA VAL A 66 2.60 -2.19 -4.00
C VAL A 66 3.22 -0.95 -4.65
N TYR A 67 2.47 0.16 -4.70
CA TYR A 67 3.00 1.40 -5.26
C TYR A 67 4.23 1.88 -4.47
N LEU A 68 4.15 1.96 -3.14
CA LEU A 68 5.29 2.38 -2.32
C LEU A 68 6.50 1.43 -2.40
N LYS A 69 6.27 0.14 -2.68
CA LYS A 69 7.32 -0.88 -2.78
C LYS A 69 8.06 -0.87 -4.11
N TYR A 70 7.35 -0.74 -5.23
CA TYR A 70 7.95 -0.88 -6.57
C TYR A 70 8.16 0.44 -7.32
N ALA A 71 7.49 1.53 -6.92
CA ALA A 71 7.71 2.83 -7.55
C ALA A 71 9.13 3.34 -7.33
N SER A 72 9.61 4.16 -8.26
CA SER A 72 10.92 4.80 -8.14
C SER A 72 10.93 5.79 -6.97
N LYS A 73 12.11 6.08 -6.42
CA LYS A 73 12.24 7.05 -5.32
C LYS A 73 11.69 8.43 -5.71
N ASP A 74 11.93 8.87 -6.95
CA ASP A 74 11.40 10.13 -7.49
C ASP A 74 9.86 10.12 -7.56
N ASP A 75 9.26 9.02 -8.02
CA ASP A 75 7.80 8.88 -8.10
C ASP A 75 7.16 8.86 -6.71
N ILE A 76 7.80 8.19 -5.74
CA ILE A 76 7.37 8.19 -4.33
C ILE A 76 7.48 9.60 -3.74
N GLN A 77 8.56 10.34 -4.02
CA GLN A 77 8.71 11.71 -3.55
C GLN A 77 7.66 12.64 -4.16
N ALA A 78 7.43 12.57 -5.47
CA ALA A 78 6.38 13.33 -6.14
C ALA A 78 4.99 12.98 -5.57
N TYR A 79 4.72 11.70 -5.33
CA TYR A 79 3.49 11.24 -4.73
C TYR A 79 3.28 11.78 -3.30
N LYS A 80 4.32 11.76 -2.45
CA LYS A 80 4.28 12.34 -1.10
C LYS A 80 4.04 13.86 -1.09
N LEU A 81 4.48 14.57 -2.14
CA LEU A 81 4.23 16.01 -2.31
C LEU A 81 2.78 16.30 -2.73
N ILE A 82 2.21 15.47 -3.61
CA ILE A 82 0.80 15.58 -4.04
C ILE A 82 -0.14 15.20 -2.90
N TYR A 83 0.21 14.14 -2.16
CA TYR A 83 -0.60 13.56 -1.10
C TYR A 83 0.16 13.58 0.23
N PRO A 84 0.24 14.73 0.92
CA PRO A 84 0.90 14.79 2.22
C PRO A 84 0.15 13.92 3.24
N ALA A 85 0.87 13.07 3.96
CA ALA A 85 0.29 12.26 5.02
C ALA A 85 -0.14 13.14 6.21
N PRO A 86 -1.38 12.99 6.70
CA PRO A 86 -1.76 13.53 8.00
C PRO A 86 -0.86 12.94 9.10
N LYS A 87 -0.73 13.66 10.22
CA LYS A 87 0.13 13.23 11.34
C LYS A 87 -0.14 11.80 11.82
N VAL A 88 -1.39 11.35 11.78
CA VAL A 88 -1.77 9.98 12.19
C VAL A 88 -1.30 8.90 11.19
N TRP A 89 -1.03 9.27 9.94
CA TRP A 89 -0.59 8.40 8.85
C TRP A 89 0.91 8.53 8.52
N GLU A 90 1.64 9.46 9.15
CA GLU A 90 3.03 9.78 8.82
C GLU A 90 3.98 8.57 8.84
N SER A 91 3.76 7.63 9.78
CA SER A 91 4.55 6.39 9.89
C SER A 91 4.52 5.55 8.63
N TRP A 92 3.42 5.56 7.86
CA TRP A 92 3.27 4.74 6.65
C TRP A 92 4.21 5.17 5.51
N TYR A 93 4.64 6.44 5.50
CA TYR A 93 5.64 6.95 4.57
C TYR A 93 7.08 6.81 5.07
N ASN A 94 7.27 6.57 6.37
CA ASN A 94 8.58 6.48 7.02
C ASN A 94 9.03 5.03 7.29
N GLU A 95 8.10 4.06 7.26
CA GLU A 95 8.41 2.64 7.46
C GLU A 95 8.81 1.88 6.19
N ASN A 96 8.98 2.56 5.05
CA ASN A 96 9.45 1.96 3.79
C ASN A 96 10.70 2.65 3.24
#